data_AF-A0A2I1C8I0-F1
#
_entry.id   AF-A0A2I1C8I0-F1
#
_cell.length_a   1.000
_cell.length_b   1.000
_cell.length_c   1.000
_cell.angle_alpha   90.00
_cell.angle_beta   90.00
_cell.angle_gamma   90.00
#
_symmetry.space_group_name_H-M   'P 1'
#
loop_
_entity.id
_entity.type
_entity.pdbx_description
1 polymer ?
#
loop_
_entity_poly.entity_id
_entity_poly.type
_entity_poly.pdbx_seq_one_letter_code
_entity_poly.pdbx_strand_id
1 'polypeptide(L)'
;MLPELVQLGQLHVKHAASLCLVATLIWLATSVLRFPKKGSDRRSASAQDLGRKSSSTSLIQKPNRKPGEWIPSDFKRPTASPYPDWDVHATKPIPYRPFRYGPKYFITMGLRSMKWDEWIELDNHYLRYHADKARRIKERGAKCCRTAPEAMDGAIELLEELTSYLPERYPSMFRRTATGMANTITGESFNITQRPLPEDPMTTCARLIQDDLALMFEKPDGEYYLLAGAILLAGFWRLEDKFGMHLSEIHTSGDVPGFRTKLEKGMMNFFRRIRPEDPVLRNNYFIQVDDGLAWSHSIGSEDAPVVSWNTAQKNKAIEHHYFRSERQSLRRLPRSGAVVFTIRTYFEPITEIAKEPYVPGRLASAIRSWDADVSRYKGREKYEEVLLEYLDQKHAEQVAAGLDLDKEDEVRSYPF
;
A
#
# COMPACT_ATOMS: atom_id res chain seq x y z
N MET A 1 -20.81 -26.15 66.63
CA MET A 1 -21.37 -24.85 66.18
C MET A 1 -20.62 -24.23 64.99
N LEU A 2 -20.08 -25.05 64.08
CA LEU A 2 -19.37 -24.64 62.86
C LEU A 2 -19.74 -25.43 61.57
N PRO A 3 -20.63 -26.45 61.54
CA PRO A 3 -21.07 -27.04 60.26
C PRO A 3 -22.33 -26.40 59.62
N GLU A 4 -23.21 -25.71 60.37
CA GLU A 4 -24.50 -25.25 59.82
C GLU A 4 -24.42 -23.94 59.00
N LEU A 5 -23.35 -23.15 59.14
CA LEU A 5 -23.18 -21.90 58.37
C LEU A 5 -22.63 -22.12 56.95
N VAL A 6 -22.03 -23.29 56.65
CA VAL A 6 -21.49 -23.60 55.32
C VAL A 6 -22.60 -24.10 54.37
N GLN A 7 -23.65 -24.73 54.89
CA GLN A 7 -24.75 -25.27 54.09
C GLN A 7 -25.76 -24.19 53.65
N LEU A 8 -25.95 -23.14 54.45
CA LEU A 8 -26.80 -21.98 54.12
C LEU A 8 -26.19 -21.06 53.05
N GLY A 9 -24.86 -20.99 52.96
CA GLY A 9 -24.13 -20.22 51.93
C GLY A 9 -24.17 -20.88 50.54
N GLN A 10 -24.14 -22.21 50.46
CA GLN A 10 -24.18 -22.92 49.17
C GLN A 10 -25.60 -23.03 48.57
N LEU A 11 -26.65 -22.97 49.41
CA LEU A 11 -28.04 -22.96 48.92
C LEU A 11 -28.41 -21.61 48.27
N HIS A 12 -27.96 -20.48 48.84
CA HIS A 12 -28.22 -19.14 48.28
C HIS A 12 -27.53 -18.89 46.93
N VAL A 13 -26.33 -19.43 46.71
CA VAL A 13 -25.56 -19.22 45.47
C VAL A 13 -26.17 -20.00 44.28
N LYS A 14 -26.76 -21.18 44.52
CA LYS A 14 -27.43 -21.97 43.46
C LYS A 14 -28.80 -21.40 43.06
N HIS A 15 -29.54 -20.78 43.99
CA HIS A 15 -30.80 -20.11 43.67
C HIS A 15 -30.57 -18.75 42.99
N ALA A 16 -29.53 -17.98 43.36
CA ALA A 16 -29.17 -16.74 42.67
C ALA A 16 -28.70 -16.97 41.22
N ALA A 17 -27.90 -18.02 40.97
CA ALA A 17 -27.46 -18.38 39.62
C ALA A 17 -28.62 -18.85 38.71
N SER A 18 -29.62 -19.52 39.28
CA SER A 18 -30.82 -19.98 38.55
C SER A 18 -31.82 -18.86 38.25
N LEU A 19 -31.96 -17.88 39.16
CA LEU A 19 -32.78 -16.67 38.95
C LEU A 19 -32.17 -15.72 37.90
N CYS A 20 -30.84 -15.59 37.85
CA CYS A 20 -30.16 -14.78 36.84
C CYS A 20 -30.22 -15.39 35.43
N LEU A 21 -30.23 -16.74 35.30
CA LEU A 21 -30.36 -17.43 34.02
C LEU A 21 -31.79 -17.34 33.45
N VAL A 22 -32.81 -17.38 34.32
CA VAL A 22 -34.23 -17.23 33.91
C VAL A 22 -34.54 -15.77 33.55
N ALA A 23 -33.95 -14.79 34.24
CA ALA A 23 -34.10 -13.37 33.91
C ALA A 23 -33.44 -12.99 32.57
N THR A 24 -32.29 -13.61 32.22
CA THR A 24 -31.63 -13.38 30.92
C THR A 24 -32.37 -14.05 29.76
N LEU A 25 -32.97 -15.23 29.96
CA LEU A 25 -33.77 -15.90 28.93
C LEU A 25 -35.12 -15.20 28.68
N ILE A 26 -35.76 -14.62 29.71
CA ILE A 26 -37.00 -13.83 29.57
C ILE A 26 -36.72 -12.46 28.89
N TRP A 27 -35.55 -11.85 29.13
CA TRP A 27 -35.14 -10.62 28.44
C TRP A 27 -34.81 -10.86 26.96
N LEU A 28 -34.16 -11.99 26.62
CA LEU A 28 -33.92 -12.41 25.23
C LEU A 28 -35.23 -12.76 24.49
N ALA A 29 -36.21 -13.39 25.15
CA ALA A 29 -37.52 -13.69 24.56
C ALA A 29 -38.40 -12.44 24.34
N THR A 30 -38.29 -11.42 25.20
CA THR A 30 -39.06 -10.17 25.08
C THR A 30 -38.42 -9.14 24.12
N SER A 31 -37.11 -9.24 23.89
CA SER A 31 -36.38 -8.38 22.92
C SER A 31 -36.57 -8.84 21.47
N VAL A 32 -36.95 -10.10 21.24
CA VAL A 32 -37.26 -10.64 19.89
C VAL A 32 -38.72 -10.37 19.47
N LEU A 33 -39.59 -9.88 20.37
CA LEU A 33 -41.03 -9.67 20.08
C LEU A 33 -41.52 -8.22 20.14
N ARG A 34 -40.63 -7.22 20.14
CA ARG A 34 -41.03 -5.80 20.10
C ARG A 34 -40.34 -5.01 19.01
N PHE A 35 -40.78 -5.19 17.77
CA PHE A 35 -40.99 -4.06 16.85
C PHE A 35 -42.12 -4.39 15.87
N PRO A 36 -43.26 -3.69 15.95
CA PRO A 36 -44.35 -3.87 15.00
C PRO A 36 -44.00 -3.20 13.66
N LYS A 37 -44.25 -3.94 12.57
CA LYS A 37 -44.43 -3.40 11.22
C LYS A 37 -45.54 -2.35 11.23
N LYS A 38 -45.23 -1.12 10.83
CA LYS A 38 -46.21 -0.22 10.21
C LYS A 38 -45.50 0.72 9.25
N GLY A 39 -45.86 0.60 7.97
CA GLY A 39 -45.41 1.49 6.91
C GLY A 39 -46.08 2.86 7.01
N SER A 40 -45.36 3.87 6.55
CA SER A 40 -45.97 5.02 5.90
C SER A 40 -45.13 5.37 4.68
N ASP A 41 -45.75 5.24 3.52
CA ASP A 41 -45.30 5.79 2.25
C ASP A 41 -45.02 7.29 2.38
N ARG A 42 -43.79 7.72 2.09
CA ARG A 42 -43.53 8.97 1.36
C ARG A 42 -42.34 8.76 0.41
N ARG A 43 -42.69 8.80 -0.87
CA ARG A 43 -41.81 8.73 -2.04
C ARG A 43 -40.77 9.86 -2.01
N SER A 44 -39.49 9.53 -2.19
CA SER A 44 -38.55 10.37 -2.94
C SER A 44 -37.88 9.51 -4.00
N ALA A 45 -37.87 10.04 -5.22
CA ALA A 45 -37.72 9.31 -6.47
C ALA A 45 -36.29 8.86 -6.80
N SER A 46 -36.24 7.68 -7.43
CA SER A 46 -35.26 7.13 -8.38
C SER A 46 -33.75 7.28 -8.13
N ALA A 47 -33.15 6.17 -7.68
CA ALA A 47 -31.83 5.71 -8.16
C ALA A 47 -31.82 4.17 -8.19
N GLN A 48 -32.75 3.58 -8.92
CA GLN A 48 -32.70 2.19 -9.35
C GLN A 48 -33.10 2.16 -10.83
N ASP A 49 -32.10 2.23 -11.71
CA ASP A 49 -31.97 1.32 -12.86
C ASP A 49 -30.64 1.60 -13.57
N LEU A 50 -29.53 1.11 -13.00
CA LEU A 50 -28.33 0.81 -13.78
C LEU A 50 -27.72 -0.49 -13.25
N GLY A 51 -28.25 -1.60 -13.76
CA GLY A 51 -27.44 -2.76 -14.14
C GLY A 51 -26.73 -3.51 -13.02
N ARG A 52 -27.49 -4.14 -12.12
CA ARG A 52 -27.02 -5.30 -11.36
C ARG A 52 -26.90 -6.51 -12.31
N LYS A 53 -25.88 -6.51 -13.18
CA LYS A 53 -25.37 -7.77 -13.73
C LYS A 53 -24.56 -8.42 -12.61
N SER A 54 -25.26 -9.25 -11.85
CA SER A 54 -24.65 -10.36 -11.12
C SER A 54 -23.72 -11.09 -12.10
N SER A 55 -22.41 -10.88 -11.95
CA SER A 55 -21.44 -11.81 -12.51
C SER A 55 -21.67 -13.12 -11.79
N SER A 56 -22.28 -14.07 -12.48
CA SER A 56 -22.23 -15.48 -12.12
C SER A 56 -20.84 -15.81 -11.59
N THR A 57 -20.78 -16.47 -10.45
CA THR A 57 -19.59 -17.12 -9.91
C THR A 57 -19.05 -18.09 -10.97
N SER A 58 -18.27 -17.60 -11.93
CA SER A 58 -17.50 -18.47 -12.79
C SER A 58 -16.47 -19.11 -11.87
N LEU A 59 -16.42 -20.43 -11.87
CA LEU A 59 -15.28 -21.16 -11.35
C LEU A 59 -14.08 -20.68 -12.17
N ILE A 60 -13.34 -19.69 -11.66
CA ILE A 60 -12.20 -19.10 -12.35
C ILE A 60 -11.17 -20.21 -12.51
N GLN A 61 -11.09 -20.76 -13.73
CA GLN A 61 -10.19 -21.84 -14.08
C GLN A 61 -8.74 -21.39 -13.86
N LYS A 62 -7.89 -22.32 -13.42
CA LYS A 62 -6.44 -22.11 -13.43
C LYS A 62 -6.03 -21.68 -14.85
N PRO A 63 -5.06 -20.76 -15.02
CA PRO A 63 -4.56 -20.41 -16.33
C PRO A 63 -4.18 -21.68 -17.09
N ASN A 64 -4.80 -21.94 -18.24
CA ASN A 64 -4.55 -23.12 -19.05
C ASN A 64 -3.30 -22.90 -19.94
N ARG A 65 -2.21 -22.43 -19.34
CA ARG A 65 -0.93 -22.18 -20.01
C ARG A 65 0.20 -22.81 -19.24
N LYS A 66 1.25 -23.23 -19.95
CA LYS A 66 2.44 -23.78 -19.32
C LYS A 66 3.16 -22.70 -18.49
N PRO A 67 3.66 -23.02 -17.28
CA PRO A 67 4.47 -22.10 -16.51
C PRO A 67 5.66 -21.54 -17.31
N GLY A 68 5.99 -20.27 -17.08
CA GLY A 68 7.04 -19.57 -17.81
C GLY A 68 6.68 -19.11 -19.23
N GLU A 69 5.53 -19.52 -19.76
CA GLU A 69 5.05 -19.10 -21.07
C GLU A 69 3.87 -18.14 -20.92
N TRP A 70 3.91 -16.98 -21.59
CA TRP A 70 2.80 -16.03 -21.64
C TRP A 70 2.24 -15.98 -23.05
N ILE A 71 0.91 -16.07 -23.15
CA ILE A 71 0.19 -15.84 -24.41
C ILE A 71 -0.26 -14.38 -24.37
N PRO A 72 0.22 -13.53 -25.31
CA PRO A 72 -0.21 -12.15 -25.39
C PRO A 72 -1.73 -12.01 -25.38
N SER A 73 -2.23 -11.04 -24.60
CA SER A 73 -3.64 -10.69 -24.54
C SER A 73 -3.92 -9.49 -25.45
N ASP A 74 -5.07 -9.50 -26.12
CA ASP A 74 -5.56 -8.36 -26.91
C ASP A 74 -6.11 -7.22 -26.04
N PHE A 75 -6.09 -7.38 -24.70
CA PHE A 75 -6.53 -6.34 -23.79
C PHE A 75 -5.75 -5.05 -23.98
N LYS A 76 -6.49 -3.94 -24.11
CA LYS A 76 -5.95 -2.59 -24.09
C LYS A 76 -6.51 -1.86 -22.89
N ARG A 77 -5.63 -1.17 -22.16
CA ARG A 77 -6.05 -0.27 -21.08
C ARG A 77 -7.07 0.74 -21.62
N PRO A 78 -8.18 1.02 -20.91
CA PRO A 78 -9.06 2.14 -21.23
C PRO A 78 -8.29 3.46 -21.25
N THR A 79 -8.54 4.33 -22.23
CA THR A 79 -7.96 5.68 -22.31
C THR A 79 -8.18 6.43 -20.99
N ALA A 80 -7.13 7.08 -20.48
CA ALA A 80 -7.21 7.78 -19.21
C ALA A 80 -7.92 9.13 -19.39
N SER A 81 -8.68 9.54 -18.38
CA SER A 81 -9.25 10.89 -18.34
C SER A 81 -8.17 11.87 -17.83
N PRO A 82 -8.07 13.10 -18.38
CA PRO A 82 -7.21 14.13 -17.81
C PRO A 82 -7.49 14.36 -16.32
N TYR A 83 -6.45 14.62 -15.51
CA TYR A 83 -6.61 14.96 -14.10
C TYR A 83 -7.24 16.36 -14.00
N PRO A 84 -8.47 16.48 -13.44
CA PRO A 84 -9.15 17.77 -13.34
C PRO A 84 -8.31 18.78 -12.55
N ASP A 85 -8.10 19.95 -13.15
CA ASP A 85 -7.39 21.08 -12.54
C ASP A 85 -5.99 20.74 -11.99
N TRP A 86 -5.34 19.73 -12.56
CA TRP A 86 -4.02 19.30 -12.10
C TRP A 86 -2.93 20.29 -12.49
N ASP A 87 -2.13 20.68 -11.51
CA ASP A 87 -0.99 21.56 -11.65
C ASP A 87 0.23 20.99 -10.89
N VAL A 88 1.39 20.98 -11.56
CA VAL A 88 2.65 20.41 -11.04
C VAL A 88 3.25 21.20 -9.87
N HIS A 89 2.73 22.38 -9.56
CA HIS A 89 3.18 23.22 -8.45
C HIS A 89 2.13 23.31 -7.33
N ALA A 90 0.85 23.13 -7.64
CA ALA A 90 -0.25 23.33 -6.69
C ALA A 90 -0.98 22.04 -6.27
N THR A 91 -1.05 20.99 -7.10
CA THR A 91 -1.77 19.76 -6.75
C THR A 91 -1.07 19.04 -5.60
N LYS A 92 -1.70 19.02 -4.43
CA LYS A 92 -1.14 18.38 -3.23
C LYS A 92 -1.14 16.85 -3.35
N PRO A 93 -0.19 16.15 -2.68
CA PRO A 93 -0.23 14.70 -2.55
C PRO A 93 -1.53 14.23 -1.86
N ILE A 94 -2.01 13.05 -2.24
CA ILE A 94 -3.14 12.42 -1.57
C ILE A 94 -2.68 11.88 -0.21
N PRO A 95 -3.29 12.29 0.92
CA PRO A 95 -2.81 12.00 2.27
C PRO A 95 -3.19 10.58 2.71
N TYR A 96 -2.57 9.56 2.13
CA TYR A 96 -2.83 8.17 2.49
C TYR A 96 -2.47 7.89 3.97
N ARG A 97 -3.42 7.29 4.72
CA ARG A 97 -3.27 6.90 6.14
C ARG A 97 -3.63 5.42 6.34
N PRO A 98 -2.80 4.46 5.87
CA PRO A 98 -3.13 3.04 5.86
C PRO A 98 -3.01 2.32 7.22
N PHE A 99 -3.16 3.06 8.31
CA PHE A 99 -3.22 2.52 9.67
C PHE A 99 -4.66 2.54 10.18
N ARG A 100 -5.05 1.46 10.84
CA ARG A 100 -6.40 1.28 11.39
C ARG A 100 -6.35 1.39 12.90
N TYR A 101 -7.39 2.00 13.47
CA TYR A 101 -7.63 1.90 14.90
C TYR A 101 -8.05 0.48 15.27
N GLY A 102 -7.68 0.05 16.48
CA GLY A 102 -8.22 -1.14 17.09
C GLY A 102 -7.13 -2.01 17.73
N PRO A 103 -7.53 -2.92 18.65
CA PRO A 103 -6.58 -3.64 19.50
C PRO A 103 -5.80 -4.73 18.75
N LYS A 104 -6.11 -4.98 17.47
CA LYS A 104 -5.55 -6.09 16.71
C LYS A 104 -5.08 -5.68 15.33
N TYR A 105 -3.79 -5.88 15.08
CA TYR A 105 -3.21 -5.78 13.76
C TYR A 105 -3.44 -7.07 12.95
N PHE A 106 -3.92 -6.94 11.72
CA PHE A 106 -4.14 -8.07 10.81
C PHE A 106 -3.14 -8.04 9.66
N ILE A 107 -2.30 -9.07 9.58
CA ILE A 107 -1.40 -9.29 8.45
C ILE A 107 -2.22 -9.84 7.28
N THR A 108 -2.53 -8.98 6.30
CA THR A 108 -3.26 -9.34 5.08
C THR A 108 -2.60 -8.66 3.88
N MET A 109 -2.92 -9.10 2.65
CA MET A 109 -2.39 -8.45 1.44
C MET A 109 -2.97 -7.04 1.22
N GLY A 110 -4.14 -6.72 1.80
CA GLY A 110 -4.75 -5.39 1.72
C GLY A 110 -5.13 -4.94 0.31
N LEU A 111 -5.38 -5.89 -0.60
CA LEU A 111 -5.67 -5.61 -2.00
C LEU A 111 -7.07 -5.02 -2.20
N ARG A 112 -7.18 -4.02 -3.06
CA ARG A 112 -8.44 -3.47 -3.59
C ARG A 112 -8.32 -3.31 -5.10
N SER A 113 -9.43 -3.31 -5.83
CA SER A 113 -9.43 -2.99 -7.27
C SER A 113 -8.90 -1.58 -7.52
N MET A 114 -8.14 -1.41 -8.60
CA MET A 114 -7.63 -0.12 -9.06
C MET A 114 -8.50 0.42 -10.19
N LYS A 115 -8.90 1.69 -10.13
CA LYS A 115 -9.44 2.37 -11.32
C LYS A 115 -8.28 2.77 -12.22
N TRP A 116 -8.47 2.72 -13.54
CA TRP A 116 -7.37 2.97 -14.48
C TRP A 116 -6.81 4.41 -14.42
N ASP A 117 -7.64 5.41 -14.13
CA ASP A 117 -7.20 6.81 -13.92
C ASP A 117 -6.37 7.00 -12.62
N GLU A 118 -6.36 5.98 -11.76
CA GLU A 118 -5.63 5.94 -10.50
C GLU A 118 -4.34 5.10 -10.64
N TRP A 119 -3.87 4.79 -11.86
CA TRP A 119 -2.63 4.00 -12.00
C TRP A 119 -1.42 4.75 -11.42
N ILE A 120 -1.09 5.90 -11.99
CA ILE A 120 0.02 6.76 -11.55
C ILE A 120 -0.54 8.07 -11.01
N GLU A 121 -0.10 8.45 -9.81
CA GLU A 121 -0.49 9.68 -9.11
C GLU A 121 0.71 10.61 -9.00
N LEU A 122 0.68 11.68 -9.79
CA LEU A 122 1.66 12.76 -9.73
C LEU A 122 1.11 13.92 -8.91
N ASP A 123 2.00 14.59 -8.19
CA ASP A 123 1.67 15.73 -7.34
C ASP A 123 2.74 16.82 -7.42
N ASN A 124 2.56 17.88 -6.64
CA ASN A 124 3.45 19.03 -6.61
C ASN A 124 4.85 18.74 -6.05
N HIS A 125 5.12 17.52 -5.55
CA HIS A 125 6.47 17.08 -5.22
C HIS A 125 7.19 16.46 -6.42
N TYR A 126 6.58 16.41 -7.61
CA TYR A 126 7.17 15.79 -8.80
C TYR A 126 8.61 16.24 -9.04
N LEU A 127 8.87 17.55 -9.09
CA LEU A 127 10.19 18.08 -9.43
C LEU A 127 11.27 17.66 -8.43
N ARG A 128 10.94 17.64 -7.13
CA ARG A 128 11.84 17.15 -6.09
C ARG A 128 12.17 15.68 -6.29
N TYR A 129 11.15 14.84 -6.46
CA TYR A 129 11.31 13.39 -6.65
C TYR A 129 12.07 13.08 -7.95
N HIS A 130 11.78 13.81 -9.02
CA HIS A 130 12.47 13.68 -10.29
C HIS A 130 13.97 14.02 -10.14
N ALA A 131 14.31 15.12 -9.44
CA ALA A 131 15.70 15.48 -9.17
C ALA A 131 16.42 14.44 -8.30
N ASP A 132 15.77 13.93 -7.25
CA ASP A 132 16.31 12.86 -6.40
C ASP A 132 16.59 11.60 -7.21
N LYS A 133 15.64 11.18 -8.07
CA LYS A 133 15.81 10.01 -8.94
C LYS A 133 16.90 10.22 -9.97
N ALA A 134 16.98 11.38 -10.62
CA ALA A 134 18.04 11.71 -11.57
C ALA A 134 19.44 11.63 -10.92
N ARG A 135 19.60 12.19 -9.71
CA ARG A 135 20.83 12.08 -8.92
C ARG A 135 21.17 10.63 -8.62
N ARG A 136 20.20 9.86 -8.11
CA ARG A 136 20.38 8.44 -7.74
C ARG A 136 20.75 7.57 -8.94
N ILE A 137 20.13 7.79 -10.10
CA ILE A 137 20.47 7.11 -11.36
C ILE A 137 21.95 7.36 -11.71
N LYS A 138 22.40 8.62 -11.63
CA LYS A 138 23.79 8.99 -11.92
C LYS A 138 24.78 8.37 -10.92
N GLU A 139 24.46 8.41 -9.63
CA GLU A 139 25.37 7.98 -8.55
C GLU A 139 25.45 6.46 -8.40
N ARG A 140 24.34 5.75 -8.62
CA ARG A 140 24.21 4.31 -8.28
C ARG A 140 23.99 3.40 -9.48
N GLY A 141 23.57 3.94 -10.63
CA GLY A 141 23.43 3.20 -11.88
C GLY A 141 22.73 1.85 -11.75
N ALA A 142 23.43 0.79 -12.13
CA ALA A 142 22.92 -0.60 -12.14
C ALA A 142 22.48 -1.14 -10.77
N LYS A 143 22.93 -0.52 -9.66
CA LYS A 143 22.47 -0.90 -8.31
C LYS A 143 21.02 -0.53 -8.06
N CYS A 144 20.52 0.50 -8.75
CA CYS A 144 19.15 1.00 -8.61
C CYS A 144 18.28 0.73 -9.84
N CYS A 145 18.85 0.73 -11.04
CA CYS A 145 18.10 0.50 -12.29
C CYS A 145 18.73 -0.64 -13.09
N ARG A 146 17.98 -1.71 -13.31
CA ARG A 146 18.51 -2.90 -14.02
C ARG A 146 17.39 -3.65 -14.71
N THR A 147 17.66 -4.07 -15.95
CA THR A 147 16.80 -4.97 -16.72
C THR A 147 17.59 -6.20 -17.16
N ALA A 148 17.09 -7.40 -16.86
CA ALA A 148 17.66 -8.64 -17.36
C ALA A 148 17.39 -8.76 -18.87
N PRO A 149 18.29 -9.36 -19.67
CA PRO A 149 18.07 -9.51 -21.12
C PRO A 149 16.72 -10.14 -21.47
N GLU A 150 16.31 -11.17 -20.73
CA GLU A 150 15.02 -11.87 -20.92
C GLU A 150 13.79 -11.03 -20.53
N ALA A 151 13.97 -9.94 -19.80
CA ALA A 151 12.91 -9.04 -19.34
C ALA A 151 12.78 -7.77 -20.19
N MET A 152 13.67 -7.57 -21.17
CA MET A 152 13.77 -6.34 -21.96
C MET A 152 12.46 -5.98 -22.65
N ASP A 153 11.78 -6.94 -23.29
CA ASP A 153 10.52 -6.69 -24.00
C ASP A 153 9.40 -6.24 -23.05
N GLY A 154 9.36 -6.77 -21.83
CA GLY A 154 8.40 -6.35 -20.81
C GLY A 154 8.71 -4.96 -20.24
N ALA A 155 9.98 -4.61 -20.10
CA ALA A 155 10.39 -3.26 -19.68
C ALA A 155 10.09 -2.22 -20.77
N ILE A 156 10.29 -2.56 -22.05
CA ILE A 156 9.88 -1.72 -23.20
C ILE A 156 8.36 -1.57 -23.24
N GLU A 157 7.59 -2.64 -23.03
CA GLU A 157 6.14 -2.55 -22.96
C GLU A 157 5.67 -1.62 -21.84
N LEU A 158 6.29 -1.68 -20.65
CA LEU A 158 5.98 -0.74 -19.58
C LEU A 158 6.26 0.71 -20.00
N LEU A 159 7.38 0.96 -20.69
CA LEU A 159 7.73 2.29 -21.19
C LEU A 159 6.68 2.80 -22.19
N GLU A 160 6.22 1.95 -23.10
CA GLU A 160 5.14 2.25 -24.04
C GLU A 160 3.82 2.55 -23.30
N GLU A 161 3.47 1.76 -22.28
CA GLU A 161 2.27 1.96 -21.47
C GLU A 161 2.30 3.29 -20.71
N LEU A 162 3.43 3.66 -20.11
CA LEU A 162 3.59 4.93 -19.40
C LEU A 162 3.56 6.13 -20.36
N THR A 163 4.28 6.06 -21.48
CA THR A 163 4.30 7.14 -22.49
C THR A 163 2.97 7.30 -23.22
N SER A 164 2.14 6.25 -23.25
CA SER A 164 0.73 6.34 -23.67
C SER A 164 -0.15 6.98 -22.59
N TYR A 165 -0.04 6.53 -21.33
CA TYR A 165 -0.88 6.97 -20.21
C TYR A 165 -0.64 8.42 -19.77
N LEU A 166 0.61 8.83 -19.62
CA LEU A 166 0.96 10.11 -18.99
C LEU A 166 0.46 11.34 -19.76
N PRO A 167 0.52 11.41 -21.10
CA PRO A 167 -0.07 12.51 -21.86
C PRO A 167 -1.60 12.53 -21.83
N GLU A 168 -2.26 11.39 -21.60
CA GLU A 168 -3.72 11.33 -21.45
C GLU A 168 -4.12 11.85 -20.06
N ARG A 169 -3.42 11.41 -19.01
CA ARG A 169 -3.72 11.74 -17.62
C ARG A 169 -3.23 13.13 -17.22
N TYR A 170 -2.06 13.57 -17.69
CA TYR A 170 -1.39 14.81 -17.30
C TYR A 170 -0.96 15.64 -18.55
N PRO A 171 -1.92 16.06 -19.41
CA PRO A 171 -1.62 16.70 -20.69
C PRO A 171 -0.94 18.07 -20.58
N SER A 172 -1.03 18.75 -19.43
CA SER A 172 -0.34 20.02 -19.18
C SER A 172 1.18 19.85 -19.01
N MET A 173 1.63 18.65 -18.67
CA MET A 173 3.03 18.32 -18.39
C MET A 173 3.65 17.39 -19.44
N PHE A 174 2.87 16.46 -19.97
CA PHE A 174 3.36 15.49 -20.93
C PHE A 174 2.68 15.64 -22.28
N ARG A 175 3.50 15.74 -23.33
CA ARG A 175 3.06 15.83 -24.72
C ARG A 175 3.59 14.67 -25.53
N ARG A 176 2.71 13.97 -26.25
CA ARG A 176 3.13 12.95 -27.23
C ARG A 176 3.99 13.58 -28.33
N THR A 177 5.03 12.88 -28.74
CA THR A 177 5.86 13.22 -29.90
C THR A 177 5.77 12.10 -30.93
N ALA A 178 6.35 12.30 -32.13
CA ALA A 178 6.34 11.27 -33.17
C ALA A 178 7.08 9.98 -32.76
N THR A 179 8.04 10.07 -31.82
CA THR A 179 8.92 8.98 -31.41
C THR A 179 8.81 8.62 -29.93
N GLY A 180 7.84 9.21 -29.21
CA GLY A 180 7.62 8.98 -27.78
C GLY A 180 6.90 10.13 -27.10
N MET A 181 7.57 10.81 -26.17
CA MET A 181 6.94 11.81 -25.31
C MET A 181 7.94 12.90 -24.89
N ALA A 182 7.45 14.12 -24.68
CA ALA A 182 8.18 15.21 -24.05
C ALA A 182 7.57 15.56 -22.70
N ASN A 183 8.42 15.84 -21.71
CA ASN A 183 8.05 16.45 -20.45
C ASN A 183 8.28 17.96 -20.56
N THR A 184 7.20 18.74 -20.66
CA THR A 184 7.27 20.19 -20.87
C THR A 184 7.77 20.94 -19.63
N ILE A 185 7.70 20.32 -18.46
CA ILE A 185 8.11 20.91 -17.19
C ILE A 185 9.62 20.76 -16.98
N THR A 186 10.19 19.59 -17.28
CA THR A 186 11.64 19.36 -17.16
C THR A 186 12.42 19.70 -18.43
N GLY A 187 11.74 19.86 -19.57
CA GLY A 187 12.35 20.07 -20.89
C GLY A 187 12.90 18.79 -21.53
N GLU A 188 12.72 17.63 -20.90
CA GLU A 188 13.22 16.35 -21.41
C GLU A 188 12.35 15.82 -22.57
N SER A 189 12.99 15.15 -23.52
CA SER A 189 12.32 14.43 -24.61
C SER A 189 12.80 12.99 -24.66
N PHE A 190 11.86 12.06 -24.66
CA PHE A 190 12.10 10.62 -24.59
C PHE A 190 11.73 9.97 -25.92
N ASN A 191 12.75 9.49 -26.65
CA ASN A 191 12.57 8.68 -27.84
C ASN A 191 12.52 7.21 -27.44
N ILE A 192 11.35 6.59 -27.58
CA ILE A 192 11.10 5.20 -27.19
C ILE A 192 11.05 4.26 -28.40
N THR A 193 11.14 4.77 -29.62
CA THR A 193 11.08 3.99 -30.86
C THR A 193 12.47 3.66 -31.42
N GLN A 194 13.50 4.42 -31.05
CA GLN A 194 14.88 4.15 -31.44
C GLN A 194 15.36 2.78 -30.93
N ARG A 195 16.14 2.05 -31.74
CA ARG A 195 16.79 0.79 -31.34
C ARG A 195 18.28 0.82 -31.71
N PRO A 196 19.20 0.48 -30.78
CA PRO A 196 18.94 0.26 -29.34
C PRO A 196 18.40 1.53 -28.67
N LEU A 197 17.68 1.35 -27.55
CA LEU A 197 17.25 2.50 -26.75
C LEU A 197 18.47 3.27 -26.22
N PRO A 198 18.40 4.61 -26.07
CA PRO A 198 19.51 5.41 -25.57
C PRO A 198 19.96 5.03 -24.14
N GLU A 199 19.03 4.53 -23.33
CA GLU A 199 19.26 4.09 -21.95
C GLU A 199 18.35 2.89 -21.61
N ASP A 200 18.59 2.25 -20.47
CA ASP A 200 17.74 1.16 -19.97
C ASP A 200 16.28 1.65 -19.86
N PRO A 201 15.29 0.88 -20.36
CA PRO A 201 13.88 1.28 -20.33
C PRO A 201 13.37 1.53 -18.91
N MET A 202 13.85 0.81 -17.90
CA MET A 202 13.47 1.03 -16.50
C MET A 202 14.00 2.37 -15.96
N THR A 203 15.20 2.77 -16.36
CA THR A 203 15.76 4.09 -16.05
C THR A 203 14.89 5.19 -16.66
N THR A 204 14.47 5.02 -17.92
CA THR A 204 13.56 5.96 -18.58
C THR A 204 12.23 6.03 -17.84
N CYS A 205 11.59 4.88 -17.56
CA CYS A 205 10.33 4.81 -16.82
C CYS A 205 10.41 5.54 -15.47
N ALA A 206 11.51 5.37 -14.75
CA ALA A 206 11.73 6.02 -13.47
C ALA A 206 11.83 7.55 -13.57
N ARG A 207 12.33 8.12 -14.66
CA ARG A 207 12.35 9.58 -14.87
C ARG A 207 10.96 10.14 -15.15
N LEU A 208 10.04 9.33 -15.66
CA LEU A 208 8.70 9.78 -16.02
C LEU A 208 7.77 9.97 -14.81
N ILE A 209 7.99 9.23 -13.71
CA ILE A 209 7.04 9.14 -12.59
C ILE A 209 7.72 9.20 -11.21
N GLN A 210 6.95 9.51 -10.17
CA GLN A 210 7.46 9.55 -8.79
C GLN A 210 7.62 8.16 -8.16
N ASP A 211 6.90 7.15 -8.65
CA ASP A 211 6.94 5.76 -8.15
C ASP A 211 8.29 5.08 -8.44
N ASP A 212 8.72 4.20 -7.54
CA ASP A 212 9.67 3.13 -7.87
C ASP A 212 8.96 1.99 -8.62
N LEU A 213 9.71 1.21 -9.39
CA LEU A 213 9.16 0.20 -10.30
C LEU A 213 9.88 -1.14 -10.16
N ALA A 214 9.12 -2.23 -10.12
CA ALA A 214 9.61 -3.60 -10.19
C ALA A 214 8.76 -4.43 -11.16
N LEU A 215 9.39 -5.25 -11.99
CA LEU A 215 8.72 -6.16 -12.90
C LEU A 215 9.04 -7.60 -12.52
N MET A 216 7.98 -8.35 -12.28
CA MET A 216 8.01 -9.75 -11.92
C MET A 216 7.59 -10.60 -13.10
N PHE A 217 8.38 -11.62 -13.44
CA PHE A 217 8.12 -12.53 -14.56
C PHE A 217 7.99 -13.96 -14.07
N GLU A 218 7.04 -14.71 -14.62
CA GLU A 218 6.92 -16.14 -14.33
C GLU A 218 8.00 -16.92 -15.09
N LYS A 219 8.66 -17.86 -14.41
CA LYS A 219 9.63 -18.79 -15.01
C LYS A 219 9.05 -20.20 -15.16
N PRO A 220 9.75 -21.14 -15.84
CA PRO A 220 9.23 -22.49 -16.09
C PRO A 220 8.90 -23.32 -14.85
N ASP A 221 9.38 -22.93 -13.68
CA ASP A 221 9.03 -23.52 -12.37
C ASP A 221 7.68 -23.02 -11.81
N GLY A 222 7.06 -22.02 -12.45
CA GLY A 222 5.80 -21.41 -12.02
C GLY A 222 5.94 -20.36 -10.92
N GLU A 223 7.18 -19.95 -10.64
CA GLU A 223 7.52 -18.90 -9.69
C GLU A 223 7.76 -17.57 -10.40
N TYR A 224 7.54 -16.47 -9.67
CA TYR A 224 7.69 -15.11 -10.19
C TYR A 224 9.02 -14.52 -9.72
N TYR A 225 9.81 -13.98 -10.65
CA TYR A 225 11.16 -13.47 -10.42
C TYR A 225 11.27 -11.98 -10.70
N LEU A 226 12.00 -11.25 -9.86
CA LEU A 226 12.31 -9.83 -10.09
C LEU A 226 13.41 -9.72 -11.16
N LEU A 227 13.05 -9.41 -12.40
CA LEU A 227 13.98 -9.39 -13.53
C LEU A 227 14.15 -8.01 -14.17
N ALA A 228 13.34 -7.03 -13.82
CA ALA A 228 13.60 -5.65 -14.17
C ALA A 228 13.13 -4.72 -13.04
N GLY A 229 13.83 -3.61 -12.81
CA GLY A 229 13.49 -2.70 -11.74
C GLY A 229 14.18 -1.35 -11.84
N ALA A 230 13.53 -0.32 -11.31
CA ALA A 230 14.10 0.96 -10.98
C ALA A 230 13.67 1.33 -9.55
N ILE A 231 14.53 1.00 -8.59
CA ILE A 231 14.30 1.15 -7.15
C ILE A 231 15.27 2.19 -6.62
N LEU A 232 14.79 3.42 -6.53
CA LEU A 232 15.59 4.62 -6.27
C LEU A 232 15.25 5.23 -4.91
N LEU A 233 14.04 4.98 -4.40
CA LEU A 233 13.42 5.60 -3.23
C LEU A 233 12.87 4.59 -2.22
N ALA A 234 13.33 3.33 -2.23
CA ALA A 234 12.84 2.24 -1.40
C ALA A 234 13.01 2.42 0.12
N GLY A 235 13.95 3.25 0.56
CA GLY A 235 14.18 3.56 1.98
C GLY A 235 14.88 2.46 2.78
N PHE A 236 14.50 1.18 2.59
CA PHE A 236 14.91 0.08 3.48
C PHE A 236 15.44 -1.19 2.80
N TRP A 237 15.45 -1.24 1.47
CA TRP A 237 15.94 -2.40 0.73
C TRP A 237 16.53 -1.97 -0.61
N ARG A 238 17.38 -2.83 -1.18
CA ARG A 238 18.14 -2.54 -2.41
C ARG A 238 17.73 -3.48 -3.53
N LEU A 239 17.67 -2.97 -4.76
CA LEU A 239 17.41 -3.81 -5.93
C LEU A 239 18.50 -4.87 -6.09
N GLU A 240 19.77 -4.50 -5.93
CA GLU A 240 20.92 -5.41 -6.09
C GLU A 240 20.86 -6.65 -5.18
N ASP A 241 20.25 -6.53 -4.00
CA ASP A 241 20.07 -7.65 -3.06
C ASP A 241 18.96 -8.61 -3.49
N LYS A 242 17.99 -8.14 -4.28
CA LYS A 242 16.74 -8.85 -4.58
C LYS A 242 16.61 -9.23 -6.05
N PHE A 243 17.44 -8.67 -6.91
CA PHE A 243 17.41 -8.89 -8.35
C PHE A 243 17.67 -10.36 -8.67
N GLY A 244 16.81 -10.97 -9.48
CA GLY A 244 16.89 -12.38 -9.84
C GLY A 244 16.36 -13.35 -8.77
N MET A 245 15.89 -12.86 -7.61
CA MET A 245 15.22 -13.70 -6.62
C MET A 245 13.76 -13.95 -7.00
N HIS A 246 13.22 -15.08 -6.56
CA HIS A 246 11.79 -15.35 -6.68
C HIS A 246 11.00 -14.68 -5.56
N LEU A 247 9.69 -14.51 -5.79
CA LEU A 247 8.81 -13.73 -4.92
C LEU A 247 8.85 -14.17 -3.45
N SER A 248 8.88 -15.49 -3.20
CA SER A 248 8.94 -16.02 -1.83
C SER A 248 10.30 -15.75 -1.17
N GLU A 249 11.40 -15.90 -1.89
CA GLU A 249 12.74 -15.57 -1.38
C GLU A 249 12.89 -14.08 -1.07
N ILE A 250 12.37 -13.18 -1.90
CA ILE A 250 12.40 -11.73 -1.65
C ILE A 250 11.80 -11.40 -0.28
N HIS A 251 10.66 -12.02 0.05
CA HIS A 251 9.95 -11.74 1.31
C HIS A 251 10.50 -12.52 2.50
N THR A 252 10.99 -13.75 2.31
CA THR A 252 11.59 -14.53 3.41
C THR A 252 12.97 -14.03 3.78
N SER A 253 13.81 -13.63 2.82
CA SER A 253 15.11 -12.99 3.08
C SER A 253 14.99 -11.57 3.66
N GLY A 254 13.82 -10.94 3.53
CA GLY A 254 13.49 -9.68 4.19
C GLY A 254 12.78 -9.85 5.54
N ASP A 255 12.65 -11.08 6.05
CA ASP A 255 11.99 -11.40 7.33
C ASP A 255 10.58 -10.80 7.48
N VAL A 256 9.79 -10.78 6.38
CA VAL A 256 8.43 -10.22 6.40
C VAL A 256 7.55 -11.00 7.39
N PRO A 257 6.99 -10.36 8.43
CA PRO A 257 6.22 -11.02 9.48
C PRO A 257 5.04 -11.83 8.93
N GLY A 258 4.91 -13.07 9.38
CA GLY A 258 3.82 -13.96 8.98
C GLY A 258 3.82 -14.33 7.49
N PHE A 259 4.88 -14.07 6.72
CA PHE A 259 4.87 -14.35 5.28
C PHE A 259 4.61 -15.83 4.98
N ARG A 260 5.48 -16.73 5.48
CA ARG A 260 5.38 -18.18 5.24
C ARG A 260 4.04 -18.78 5.66
N THR A 261 3.47 -18.29 6.77
CA THR A 261 2.28 -18.90 7.38
C THR A 261 0.97 -18.27 6.94
N LYS A 262 0.94 -16.96 6.63
CA LYS A 262 -0.28 -16.20 6.37
C LYS A 262 -0.38 -15.63 4.95
N LEU A 263 0.73 -15.28 4.31
CA LEU A 263 0.72 -14.50 3.06
C LEU A 263 1.15 -15.30 1.83
N GLU A 264 2.18 -16.14 1.94
CA GLU A 264 2.91 -16.73 0.81
C GLU A 264 1.97 -17.41 -0.19
N LYS A 265 1.20 -18.40 0.27
CA LYS A 265 0.25 -19.13 -0.58
C LYS A 265 -0.77 -18.21 -1.26
N GLY A 266 -1.28 -17.21 -0.53
CA GLY A 266 -2.25 -16.25 -1.06
C GLY A 266 -1.62 -15.37 -2.15
N MET A 267 -0.42 -14.87 -1.88
CA MET A 267 0.32 -13.99 -2.77
C MET A 267 0.77 -14.70 -4.05
N MET A 268 1.34 -15.89 -3.96
CA MET A 268 1.73 -16.67 -5.14
C MET A 268 0.51 -16.99 -6.02
N ASN A 269 -0.62 -17.38 -5.41
CA ASN A 269 -1.85 -17.62 -6.15
C ASN A 269 -2.39 -16.34 -6.80
N PHE A 270 -2.28 -15.20 -6.13
CA PHE A 270 -2.66 -13.91 -6.69
C PHE A 270 -1.81 -13.57 -7.92
N PHE A 271 -0.47 -13.66 -7.81
CA PHE A 271 0.44 -13.40 -8.92
C PHE A 271 0.19 -14.29 -10.12
N ARG A 272 -0.21 -15.55 -9.94
CA ARG A 272 -0.60 -16.43 -11.06
C ARG A 272 -1.93 -16.06 -11.71
N ARG A 273 -2.85 -15.44 -10.96
CA ARG A 273 -4.25 -15.20 -11.37
C ARG A 273 -4.54 -13.78 -11.84
N ILE A 274 -3.75 -12.79 -11.43
CA ILE A 274 -3.98 -11.40 -11.83
C ILE A 274 -4.02 -11.32 -13.37
N ARG A 275 -5.08 -10.72 -13.90
CA ARG A 275 -5.30 -10.56 -15.34
C ARG A 275 -4.96 -9.12 -15.78
N PRO A 276 -4.63 -8.88 -17.06
CA PRO A 276 -4.36 -7.52 -17.55
C PRO A 276 -5.46 -6.51 -17.25
N GLU A 277 -6.73 -6.94 -17.25
CA GLU A 277 -7.91 -6.11 -17.01
C GLU A 277 -8.23 -5.83 -15.53
N ASP A 278 -7.60 -6.53 -14.58
CA ASP A 278 -7.91 -6.46 -13.14
C ASP A 278 -6.72 -5.93 -12.31
N PRO A 279 -6.29 -4.67 -12.52
CA PRO A 279 -5.23 -4.11 -11.69
C PRO A 279 -5.72 -3.88 -10.25
N VAL A 280 -4.79 -3.91 -9.30
CA VAL A 280 -5.08 -3.75 -7.88
C VAL A 280 -4.18 -2.72 -7.22
N LEU A 281 -4.65 -2.18 -6.10
CA LEU A 281 -3.90 -1.32 -5.20
C LEU A 281 -3.79 -1.96 -3.83
N ARG A 282 -2.75 -1.59 -3.10
CA ARG A 282 -2.63 -1.74 -1.66
C ARG A 282 -1.83 -0.58 -1.09
N ASN A 283 -1.88 -0.43 0.21
CA ASN A 283 -1.02 0.52 0.90
C ASN A 283 -0.22 -0.19 1.99
N ASN A 284 0.93 0.39 2.29
CA ASN A 284 1.81 -0.01 3.37
C ASN A 284 2.36 1.26 4.04
N TYR A 285 2.85 1.15 5.27
CA TYR A 285 3.50 2.28 5.92
C TYR A 285 4.59 1.85 6.89
N PHE A 286 5.52 2.75 7.17
CA PHE A 286 6.58 2.63 8.14
C PHE A 286 6.77 3.96 8.88
N ILE A 287 7.42 3.89 10.03
CA ILE A 287 8.01 5.05 10.67
C ILE A 287 9.50 5.01 10.37
N GLN A 288 10.05 6.15 9.97
CA GLN A 288 11.48 6.35 9.78
C GLN A 288 11.97 7.39 10.77
N VAL A 289 13.17 7.22 11.33
CA VAL A 289 13.73 8.12 12.36
C VAL A 289 14.83 9.04 11.79
N ASP A 290 14.70 9.33 10.50
CA ASP A 290 15.46 10.31 9.75
C ASP A 290 14.69 10.80 8.52
N ASP A 291 15.26 11.77 7.82
CA ASP A 291 14.71 12.47 6.66
C ASP A 291 15.19 11.90 5.31
N GLY A 292 15.87 10.75 5.31
CA GLY A 292 16.41 10.10 4.13
C GLY A 292 15.34 9.44 3.26
N LEU A 293 14.68 10.20 2.38
CA LEU A 293 13.65 9.67 1.47
C LEU A 293 14.16 8.48 0.64
N ALA A 294 15.35 8.62 0.05
CA ALA A 294 15.91 7.61 -0.85
C ALA A 294 16.38 6.36 -0.09
N TRP A 295 17.05 6.59 1.04
CA TRP A 295 17.62 5.57 1.91
C TRP A 295 17.63 6.06 3.36
N SER A 296 17.11 5.24 4.27
CA SER A 296 17.13 5.50 5.70
C SER A 296 18.54 5.26 6.25
N HIS A 297 19.25 6.33 6.57
CA HIS A 297 20.58 6.17 7.18
C HIS A 297 20.51 5.64 8.63
N SER A 298 19.32 5.60 9.24
CA SER A 298 19.09 4.98 10.55
C SER A 298 19.22 3.46 10.54
N ILE A 299 19.15 2.81 9.37
CA ILE A 299 19.41 1.37 9.25
C ILE A 299 20.84 1.06 8.80
N GLY A 300 21.73 2.06 8.82
CA GLY A 300 23.12 1.96 8.38
C GLY A 300 23.34 2.52 6.97
N SER A 301 24.60 2.52 6.55
CA SER A 301 24.97 2.91 5.18
C SER A 301 24.33 1.98 4.16
N GLU A 302 23.88 2.52 3.03
CA GLU A 302 23.29 1.73 1.94
C GLU A 302 24.29 0.73 1.33
N ASP A 303 25.58 1.03 1.37
CA ASP A 303 26.62 0.15 0.86
C ASP A 303 27.16 -0.80 1.96
N ALA A 304 26.56 -0.82 3.15
CA ALA A 304 26.89 -1.79 4.19
C ALA A 304 26.44 -3.21 3.78
N PRO A 305 27.19 -4.28 4.13
CA PRO A 305 26.82 -5.65 3.75
C PRO A 305 25.47 -6.08 4.36
N VAL A 306 25.16 -5.60 5.57
CA VAL A 306 23.92 -5.86 6.28
C VAL A 306 23.39 -4.53 6.81
N VAL A 307 22.07 -4.37 6.73
CA VAL A 307 21.34 -3.18 7.21
C VAL A 307 20.37 -3.61 8.30
N SER A 308 20.18 -2.79 9.32
CA SER A 308 19.38 -3.18 10.48
C SER A 308 18.93 -1.99 11.30
N TRP A 309 17.71 -2.06 11.84
CA TRP A 309 17.24 -1.13 12.86
C TRP A 309 18.13 -1.08 14.11
N ASN A 310 18.98 -2.08 14.35
CA ASN A 310 19.91 -2.08 15.48
C ASN A 310 20.91 -0.93 15.43
N THR A 311 21.21 -0.38 14.25
CA THR A 311 22.09 0.79 14.11
C THR A 311 21.38 2.12 14.37
N ALA A 312 20.04 2.12 14.42
CA ALA A 312 19.27 3.32 14.71
C ALA A 312 19.51 3.77 16.15
N GLN A 313 19.74 5.07 16.32
CA GLN A 313 19.70 5.69 17.64
C GLN A 313 18.30 5.55 18.23
N LYS A 314 18.22 4.99 19.44
CA LYS A 314 16.96 4.87 20.18
C LYS A 314 16.51 6.24 20.69
N ASN A 315 15.21 6.50 20.64
CA ASN A 315 14.55 7.68 21.21
C ASN A 315 15.11 9.02 20.68
N LYS A 316 15.29 9.12 19.36
CA LYS A 316 15.54 10.42 18.73
C LYS A 316 14.38 11.38 19.02
N ALA A 317 14.66 12.68 18.96
CA ALA A 317 13.62 13.69 19.11
C ALA A 317 12.57 13.59 17.98
N ILE A 318 11.34 14.04 18.26
CA ILE A 318 10.17 13.81 17.40
C ILE A 318 10.30 14.45 16.01
N GLU A 319 11.05 15.54 15.89
CA GLU A 319 11.36 16.24 14.63
C GLU A 319 12.13 15.36 13.62
N HIS A 320 12.76 14.28 14.08
CA HIS A 320 13.42 13.31 13.23
C HIS A 320 12.51 12.15 12.82
N HIS A 321 11.26 12.12 13.25
CA HIS A 321 10.33 11.04 12.93
C HIS A 321 9.51 11.39 11.69
N TYR A 322 9.57 10.52 10.70
CA TYR A 322 8.87 10.65 9.43
C TYR A 322 7.90 9.49 9.24
N PHE A 323 6.70 9.82 8.81
CA PHE A 323 5.73 8.88 8.31
C PHE A 323 6.03 8.57 6.84
N ARG A 324 6.36 7.31 6.57
CA ARG A 324 6.55 6.81 5.22
C ARG A 324 5.36 5.95 4.84
N SER A 325 4.56 6.39 3.87
CA SER A 325 3.47 5.59 3.31
C SER A 325 3.78 5.22 1.87
N GLU A 326 3.46 3.99 1.50
CA GLU A 326 3.64 3.48 0.15
C GLU A 326 2.28 3.09 -0.40
N ARG A 327 1.87 3.77 -1.46
CA ARG A 327 0.75 3.34 -2.28
C ARG A 327 1.31 2.48 -3.40
N GLN A 328 0.85 1.24 -3.46
CA GLN A 328 1.43 0.24 -4.33
C GLN A 328 0.39 -0.27 -5.32
N SER A 329 0.71 -0.25 -6.61
CA SER A 329 -0.14 -0.84 -7.65
C SER A 329 0.45 -2.12 -8.19
N LEU A 330 -0.40 -3.10 -8.50
CA LEU A 330 -0.03 -4.29 -9.26
C LEU A 330 -0.91 -4.39 -10.49
N ARG A 331 -0.30 -4.53 -11.66
CA ARG A 331 -0.99 -4.82 -12.92
C ARG A 331 -0.19 -5.78 -13.77
N ARG A 332 -0.87 -6.61 -14.57
CA ARG A 332 -0.20 -7.43 -15.58
C ARG A 332 -0.15 -6.70 -16.91
N LEU A 333 1.00 -6.77 -17.57
CA LEU A 333 1.18 -6.28 -18.94
C LEU A 333 0.61 -7.29 -19.95
N PRO A 334 -0.23 -6.86 -20.90
CA PRO A 334 -0.94 -7.77 -21.80
C PRO A 334 -0.02 -8.52 -22.78
N ARG A 335 1.05 -7.89 -23.28
CA ARG A 335 1.93 -8.48 -24.31
C ARG A 335 3.00 -9.39 -23.72
N SER A 336 3.71 -8.95 -22.69
CA SER A 336 4.81 -9.71 -22.05
C SER A 336 4.37 -10.59 -20.89
N GLY A 337 3.22 -10.32 -20.29
CA GLY A 337 2.76 -11.04 -19.10
C GLY A 337 3.44 -10.64 -17.79
N ALA A 338 4.37 -9.68 -17.84
CA ALA A 338 5.06 -9.16 -16.66
C ALA A 338 4.05 -8.56 -15.67
N VAL A 339 4.26 -8.79 -14.38
CA VAL A 339 3.52 -8.11 -13.32
C VAL A 339 4.32 -6.90 -12.89
N VAL A 340 3.79 -5.72 -13.21
CA VAL A 340 4.35 -4.42 -12.83
C VAL A 340 3.88 -4.09 -11.44
N PHE A 341 4.85 -3.80 -10.56
CA PHE A 341 4.65 -3.30 -9.22
C PHE A 341 5.16 -1.86 -9.16
N THR A 342 4.26 -0.90 -8.97
CA THR A 342 4.64 0.51 -8.72
C THR A 342 4.57 0.81 -7.24
N ILE A 343 5.50 1.61 -6.74
CA ILE A 343 5.64 1.95 -5.32
C ILE A 343 5.74 3.48 -5.19
N ARG A 344 4.60 4.15 -5.01
CA ARG A 344 4.54 5.59 -4.75
C ARG A 344 4.79 5.85 -3.26
N THR A 345 5.96 6.40 -2.95
CA THR A 345 6.34 6.78 -1.59
C THR A 345 5.91 8.20 -1.24
N TYR A 346 5.05 8.33 -0.23
CA TYR A 346 4.74 9.56 0.49
C TYR A 346 5.58 9.62 1.76
N PHE A 347 6.22 10.76 2.02
CA PHE A 347 7.20 10.89 3.10
C PHE A 347 7.06 12.24 3.79
N GLU A 348 6.49 12.23 4.99
CA GLU A 348 6.04 13.43 5.70
C GLU A 348 6.55 13.42 7.15
N PRO A 349 6.93 14.57 7.73
CA PRO A 349 7.22 14.64 9.17
C PRO A 349 6.01 14.21 10.00
N ILE A 350 6.24 13.44 11.06
CA ILE A 350 5.17 13.02 11.98
C ILE A 350 4.47 14.23 12.60
N THR A 351 5.23 15.30 12.87
CA THR A 351 4.73 16.56 13.42
C THR A 351 3.72 17.26 12.50
N GLU A 352 3.78 17.04 11.19
CA GLU A 352 2.81 17.60 10.24
C GLU A 352 1.55 16.75 10.17
N ILE A 353 1.68 15.42 10.04
CA ILE A 353 0.50 14.56 9.97
C ILE A 353 -0.28 14.52 11.29
N ALA A 354 0.38 14.77 12.43
CA ALA A 354 -0.27 14.81 13.73
C ALA A 354 -1.21 16.02 13.92
N LYS A 355 -1.15 17.02 13.03
CA LYS A 355 -2.10 18.14 13.00
C LYS A 355 -3.46 17.72 12.43
N GLU A 356 -3.49 16.63 11.65
CA GLU A 356 -4.72 16.12 11.04
C GLU A 356 -5.63 15.52 12.13
N PRO A 357 -6.93 15.89 12.18
CA PRO A 357 -7.87 15.31 13.13
C PRO A 357 -7.85 13.79 13.10
N TYR A 358 -7.95 13.17 14.27
CA TYR A 358 -7.97 11.71 14.48
C TYR A 358 -6.67 10.96 14.13
N VAL A 359 -5.73 11.53 13.38
CA VAL A 359 -4.48 10.84 12.99
C VAL A 359 -3.63 10.44 14.19
N PRO A 360 -3.34 11.31 15.19
CA PRO A 360 -2.50 10.93 16.32
C PRO A 360 -3.00 9.70 17.08
N GLY A 361 -4.28 9.72 17.47
CA GLY A 361 -4.91 8.63 18.22
C GLY A 361 -4.96 7.32 17.43
N ARG A 362 -5.30 7.40 16.13
CA ARG A 362 -5.32 6.22 15.24
C ARG A 362 -3.95 5.62 15.04
N LEU A 363 -2.94 6.44 14.79
CA LEU A 363 -1.58 5.96 14.56
C LEU A 363 -1.01 5.33 15.83
N ALA A 364 -1.20 5.97 16.99
CA ALA A 364 -0.78 5.44 18.28
C ALA A 364 -1.47 4.09 18.59
N SER A 365 -2.78 4.00 18.38
CA SER A 365 -3.55 2.75 18.50
C SER A 365 -2.99 1.64 17.59
N ALA A 366 -2.73 1.97 16.32
CA ALA A 366 -2.19 1.02 15.35
C ALA A 366 -0.81 0.49 15.76
N ILE A 367 0.10 1.36 16.21
CA ILE A 367 1.46 0.97 16.65
C ILE A 367 1.41 0.06 17.89
N ARG A 368 0.52 0.35 18.84
CA ARG A 368 0.27 -0.49 20.02
C ARG A 368 -0.28 -1.87 19.67
N SER A 369 -1.02 -1.97 18.56
CA SER A 369 -1.66 -3.23 18.12
C SER A 369 -0.71 -4.22 17.43
N TRP A 370 0.52 -3.81 17.10
CA TRP A 370 1.50 -4.67 16.46
C TRP A 370 1.97 -5.78 17.39
N ASP A 371 2.01 -7.02 16.87
CA ASP A 371 2.65 -8.14 17.57
C ASP A 371 4.18 -8.00 17.59
N ALA A 372 4.86 -8.90 18.31
CA ALA A 372 6.31 -8.83 18.51
C ALA A 372 7.09 -8.90 17.18
N ASP A 373 6.62 -9.69 16.21
CA ASP A 373 7.31 -9.85 14.92
C ASP A 373 7.15 -8.60 14.06
N VAL A 374 5.94 -8.04 13.97
CA VAL A 374 5.69 -6.77 13.26
C VAL A 374 6.46 -5.62 13.92
N SER A 375 6.49 -5.60 15.26
CA SER A 375 7.22 -4.57 16.02
C SER A 375 8.72 -4.61 15.75
N ARG A 376 9.33 -5.80 15.77
CA ARG A 376 10.75 -5.98 15.45
C ARG A 376 11.05 -5.60 14.01
N TYR A 377 10.24 -6.07 13.06
CA TYR A 377 10.41 -5.80 11.63
C TYR A 377 10.32 -4.29 11.31
N LYS A 378 9.41 -3.57 11.98
CA LYS A 378 9.23 -2.12 11.79
C LYS A 378 10.10 -1.27 12.74
N GLY A 379 11.01 -1.87 13.50
CA GLY A 379 11.95 -1.16 14.37
C GLY A 379 11.30 -0.42 15.54
N ARG A 380 10.11 -0.85 16.01
CA ARG A 380 9.28 -0.14 17.00
C ARG A 380 10.06 0.29 18.25
N GLU A 381 10.90 -0.61 18.78
CA GLU A 381 11.74 -0.37 19.96
C GLU A 381 12.61 0.90 19.86
N LYS A 382 12.95 1.33 18.64
CA LYS A 382 13.84 2.48 18.41
C LYS A 382 13.14 3.81 18.58
N TYR A 383 11.81 3.87 18.47
CA TYR A 383 11.07 5.13 18.46
C TYR A 383 9.81 5.15 19.32
N GLU A 384 9.33 4.01 19.82
CA GLU A 384 8.00 3.94 20.42
C GLU A 384 7.79 4.85 21.62
N GLU A 385 8.80 5.04 22.47
CA GLU A 385 8.67 5.86 23.67
C GLU A 385 8.36 7.32 23.30
N VAL A 386 9.24 7.95 22.50
CA VAL A 386 9.09 9.34 22.06
C VAL A 386 7.87 9.50 21.15
N LEU A 387 7.66 8.56 20.22
CA LEU A 387 6.57 8.65 19.25
C LEU A 387 5.20 8.53 19.93
N LEU A 388 5.01 7.54 20.80
CA LEU A 388 3.72 7.31 21.44
C LEU A 388 3.39 8.41 22.45
N GLU A 389 4.37 8.92 23.20
CA GLU A 389 4.19 10.07 24.10
C GLU A 389 3.69 11.29 23.31
N TYR A 390 4.35 11.62 22.19
CA TYR A 390 3.95 12.74 21.35
C TYR A 390 2.56 12.56 20.74
N LEU A 391 2.26 11.37 20.19
CA LEU A 391 0.96 11.11 19.56
C LEU A 391 -0.19 11.13 20.57
N ASP A 392 0.02 10.61 21.78
CA ASP A 392 -0.98 10.66 22.86
C ASP A 392 -1.23 12.10 23.30
N GLN A 393 -0.17 12.90 23.47
CA GLN A 393 -0.31 14.32 23.78
C GLN A 393 -1.13 15.04 22.70
N LYS A 394 -0.80 14.84 21.42
CA LYS A 394 -1.52 15.45 20.30
C LYS A 394 -2.97 14.99 20.22
N HIS A 395 -3.24 13.72 20.51
CA HIS A 395 -4.59 13.20 20.58
C HIS A 395 -5.39 13.86 21.72
N ALA A 396 -4.81 13.98 22.92
CA ALA A 396 -5.44 14.65 24.06
C ALA A 396 -5.73 16.13 23.78
N GLU A 397 -4.81 16.83 23.11
CA GLU A 397 -5.01 18.22 22.65
C GLU A 397 -6.20 18.31 21.68
N GLN A 398 -6.31 17.40 20.71
CA GLN A 398 -7.45 17.38 19.78
C GLN A 398 -8.78 17.11 20.51
N VAL A 399 -8.81 16.16 21.45
CA VAL A 399 -10.01 15.86 22.25
C VAL A 399 -10.40 17.05 23.13
N ALA A 400 -9.44 17.69 23.79
CA ALA A 400 -9.69 18.89 24.59
C ALA A 400 -10.21 20.07 23.75
N ALA A 401 -9.81 20.14 22.47
CA ALA A 401 -10.31 21.10 21.49
C ALA A 401 -11.68 20.73 20.89
N GLY A 402 -12.33 19.66 21.36
CA GLY A 402 -13.68 19.26 20.96
C GLY A 402 -13.75 18.25 19.81
N LEU A 403 -12.70 17.47 19.55
CA LEU A 403 -12.74 16.36 18.59
C LEU A 403 -13.81 15.34 19.00
N ASP A 404 -14.83 15.20 18.15
CA ASP A 404 -15.95 14.25 18.33
C ASP A 404 -15.52 12.84 17.91
N LEU A 405 -15.27 11.95 18.88
CA LEU A 405 -14.81 10.58 18.62
C LEU A 405 -15.90 9.69 18.03
N ASP A 406 -17.18 10.00 18.22
CA ASP A 406 -18.28 9.19 17.69
C ASP A 406 -18.35 9.27 16.16
N LYS A 407 -17.81 10.36 15.58
CA LYS A 407 -17.71 10.56 14.13
C LYS A 407 -16.45 9.98 13.52
N GLU A 408 -15.56 9.41 14.31
CA GLU A 408 -14.28 8.92 13.80
C GLU A 408 -14.48 7.87 12.70
N ASP A 409 -15.45 6.97 12.86
CA ASP A 409 -15.76 5.94 11.84
C ASP A 409 -16.31 6.52 10.53
N GLU A 410 -17.00 7.67 10.60
CA GLU A 410 -17.48 8.39 9.42
C GLU A 410 -16.32 9.09 8.69
N VAL A 411 -15.34 9.61 9.44
CA VAL A 411 -14.15 10.30 8.90
C VAL A 411 -13.05 9.30 8.47
N ARG A 412 -13.08 8.06 8.95
CA ARG A 412 -12.18 6.95 8.54
C ARG A 412 -12.41 6.50 7.09
N SER A 413 -13.38 7.06 6.38
CA SER A 413 -13.69 6.69 5.00
C SER A 413 -12.69 7.27 3.99
N TYR A 414 -11.51 6.64 3.87
CA TYR A 414 -10.61 6.80 2.72
C TYR A 414 -9.97 8.22 2.60
N PRO A 415 -8.76 8.38 2.03
CA PRO A 415 -7.94 7.39 1.37
C PRO A 415 -6.97 6.63 2.30
N PHE A 416 -7.08 5.29 2.29
CA PHE A 416 -6.05 4.39 2.83
C PHE A 416 -4.79 4.45 2.01
#